data_AF-A0A8C6T143-F1
#
_entry.id   AF-A0A8C6T143-F1
#
_cell.length_a   1.000
_cell.length_b   1.000
_cell.length_c   1.000
_cell.angle_alpha   90.00
_cell.angle_beta   90.00
_cell.angle_gamma   90.00
#
_symmetry.space_group_name_H-M   'P 1'
#
loop_
_entity.id
_entity.type
_entity.pdbx_description
1 polymer ?
#
loop_
_entity_poly.entity_id
_entity_poly.type
_entity_poly.pdbx_seq_one_letter_code
_entity_poly.pdbx_strand_id
1 'polypeptide(L)'
;MYNRFIQVTPFVPPHLSPRPFIMPNLIPPKIPDGEKVDFDDIHRKRMEKDLMELQTLIEVHFEGRKKEEEEIIHLKERISELSSTGSTVRGKRSVRNDLRTRKEEEEAKRRADDDAKKKKTLTSLHFGGYMQKLTEKRSGKRQTEREKKKKILSDRRKPLDIEHLNEERLKEKAKELWEWMLELEAEKFDLQYQFSRQKYEVGAFSVLRTKRGLRK
;
A
#
# COMPACT_ATOMS: atom_id res chain seq x y z
N MET A 1 -21.62 -3.09 57.87
CA MET A 1 -22.32 -2.23 56.89
C MET A 1 -22.38 -2.96 55.57
N TYR A 2 -23.55 -2.89 54.94
CA TYR A 2 -24.05 -3.61 53.77
C TYR A 2 -23.05 -3.95 52.65
N ASN A 3 -22.81 -5.24 52.43
CA ASN A 3 -22.42 -5.76 51.11
C ASN A 3 -23.71 -6.17 50.38
N ARG A 4 -24.14 -5.32 49.46
CA ARG A 4 -25.30 -5.51 48.60
C ARG A 4 -24.91 -6.49 47.48
N PHE A 5 -25.11 -7.79 47.72
CA PHE A 5 -25.06 -8.80 46.68
C PHE A 5 -26.15 -8.49 45.64
N ILE A 6 -25.72 -8.05 44.45
CA ILE A 6 -26.60 -7.91 43.29
C ILE A 6 -26.92 -9.32 42.82
N GLN A 7 -28.13 -9.78 43.09
CA GLN A 7 -28.66 -11.00 42.46
C GLN A 7 -28.96 -10.66 40.99
N VAL A 8 -28.14 -11.20 40.09
CA VAL A 8 -28.42 -11.17 38.65
C VAL A 8 -29.40 -12.29 38.37
N THR A 9 -30.68 -11.97 38.21
CA THR A 9 -31.67 -12.91 37.72
C THR A 9 -31.51 -13.06 36.20
N PRO A 10 -31.40 -14.28 35.65
CA PRO A 10 -31.37 -14.47 34.21
C PRO A 10 -32.77 -14.23 33.63
N PHE A 11 -32.86 -13.31 32.67
CA PHE A 11 -34.05 -13.06 31.87
C PHE A 11 -34.31 -14.27 30.95
N VAL A 12 -35.36 -15.04 31.26
CA VAL A 12 -35.83 -16.14 30.43
C VAL A 12 -36.89 -15.58 29.46
N PRO A 13 -36.65 -15.57 28.14
CA PRO A 13 -37.65 -15.13 27.18
C PRO A 13 -38.83 -16.11 27.13
N PRO A 14 -40.08 -15.64 27.00
CA PRO A 14 -41.24 -16.51 26.89
C PRO A 14 -41.18 -17.32 25.59
N HIS A 15 -41.28 -18.64 25.76
CA HIS A 15 -41.46 -19.62 24.71
C HIS A 15 -42.63 -19.22 23.80
N LEU A 16 -42.35 -19.04 22.51
CA LEU A 16 -43.38 -18.94 21.49
C LEU A 16 -43.95 -20.35 21.28
N SER A 17 -45.11 -20.62 21.87
CA SER A 17 -45.92 -21.77 21.48
C SER A 17 -46.34 -21.57 20.01
N PRO A 18 -46.14 -22.55 19.13
CA PRO A 18 -46.60 -22.44 17.76
C PRO A 18 -48.13 -22.44 17.77
N ARG A 19 -48.72 -21.32 17.33
CA ARG A 19 -50.16 -21.25 17.05
C ARG A 19 -50.50 -22.34 16.03
N PRO A 20 -51.60 -23.09 16.20
CA PRO A 20 -52.01 -24.06 15.19
C PRO A 20 -52.36 -23.29 13.91
N PHE A 21 -51.58 -23.52 12.85
CA PHE A 21 -51.93 -23.11 11.50
C PHE A 21 -53.20 -23.84 11.09
N ILE A 22 -54.34 -23.14 11.09
CA ILE A 22 -55.57 -23.63 10.48
C ILE A 22 -55.36 -23.50 8.97
N MET A 23 -55.03 -24.60 8.29
CA MET A 23 -55.03 -24.64 6.84
C MET A 23 -56.48 -24.53 6.35
N PRO A 24 -56.83 -23.59 5.45
CA PRO A 24 -58.14 -23.59 4.82
C PRO A 24 -58.30 -24.88 4.02
N ASN A 25 -59.46 -25.52 4.14
CA ASN A 25 -59.82 -26.75 3.43
C ASN A 25 -59.45 -26.66 1.94
N LEU A 26 -58.44 -27.44 1.52
CA LEU A 26 -58.13 -27.67 0.12
C LEU A 26 -59.28 -28.46 -0.51
N ILE A 27 -60.19 -27.75 -1.17
CA ILE A 27 -61.08 -28.34 -2.16
C ILE A 27 -60.17 -28.83 -3.30
N PRO A 28 -60.16 -30.13 -3.65
CA PRO A 28 -59.41 -30.62 -4.80
C PRO A 28 -59.86 -29.82 -6.03
N PRO A 29 -58.95 -29.13 -6.74
CA PRO A 29 -59.33 -28.41 -7.94
C PRO A 29 -59.88 -29.44 -8.93
N LYS A 30 -61.13 -29.24 -9.34
CA LYS A 30 -61.74 -29.98 -10.45
C LYS A 30 -60.81 -29.80 -11.65
N ILE A 31 -60.20 -30.89 -12.09
CA ILE A 31 -59.48 -30.95 -13.36
C ILE A 31 -60.52 -30.65 -14.44
N PRO A 32 -60.40 -29.54 -15.19
CA PRO A 32 -61.25 -29.31 -16.34
C PRO A 32 -60.92 -30.39 -17.38
N ASP A 33 -61.95 -31.09 -17.82
CA ASP A 33 -61.86 -32.11 -18.85
C ASP A 33 -61.18 -31.57 -20.11
N GLY A 34 -60.07 -32.20 -20.49
CA GLY A 34 -59.76 -32.45 -21.89
C GLY A 34 -59.35 -31.27 -22.78
N GLU A 35 -58.45 -30.38 -22.33
CA GLU A 35 -57.59 -29.69 -23.30
C GLU A 35 -56.52 -30.69 -23.77
N LYS A 36 -56.74 -31.25 -24.95
CA LYS A 36 -55.85 -32.21 -25.58
C LYS A 36 -54.47 -31.55 -25.69
N VAL A 37 -53.57 -31.90 -24.78
CA VAL A 37 -52.20 -31.39 -24.73
C VAL A 37 -51.57 -31.68 -26.09
N ASP A 38 -51.41 -30.66 -26.92
CA ASP A 38 -50.80 -30.79 -28.23
C ASP A 38 -49.30 -31.01 -28.03
N PHE A 39 -48.87 -32.27 -28.10
CA PHE A 39 -47.47 -32.63 -27.94
C PHE A 39 -46.58 -32.00 -29.01
N ASP A 40 -47.14 -31.68 -30.18
CA ASP A 40 -46.42 -30.95 -31.23
C ASP A 40 -46.23 -29.48 -30.82
N ASP A 41 -47.18 -28.88 -30.09
CA ASP A 41 -47.04 -27.52 -29.54
C ASP A 41 -45.96 -27.45 -28.46
N ILE A 42 -45.88 -28.47 -27.60
CA ILE A 42 -44.82 -28.56 -26.59
C ILE A 42 -43.44 -28.70 -27.25
N HIS A 43 -43.32 -29.52 -28.30
CA HIS A 43 -42.06 -29.68 -29.02
C HIS A 43 -41.66 -28.40 -29.75
N ARG A 44 -42.61 -27.72 -30.42
CA ARG A 44 -42.35 -26.42 -31.07
C ARG A 44 -41.89 -25.38 -30.05
N LYS A 45 -42.60 -25.22 -28.94
CA LYS A 45 -42.24 -24.27 -27.86
C LYS A 45 -40.88 -24.58 -27.23
N ARG A 46 -40.52 -25.86 -27.10
CA ARG A 46 -39.19 -26.25 -26.64
C ARG A 46 -38.12 -25.81 -27.64
N MET A 47 -38.28 -26.13 -28.93
CA MET A 47 -37.33 -25.74 -29.97
C MET A 47 -37.18 -24.22 -30.09
N GLU A 48 -38.28 -23.47 -29.97
CA GLU A 48 -38.29 -22.00 -29.99
C GLU A 48 -37.56 -21.42 -28.77
N LYS A 49 -37.81 -21.95 -27.57
CA LYS A 49 -37.10 -21.55 -26.35
C LYS A 49 -35.60 -21.82 -26.46
N ASP A 50 -35.22 -23.02 -26.91
CA ASP A 50 -33.82 -23.41 -27.03
C ASP A 50 -33.11 -22.54 -28.09
N LEU A 51 -33.79 -22.19 -29.19
CA LEU A 51 -33.27 -21.27 -30.19
C LEU A 51 -33.06 -19.85 -29.63
N MET A 52 -34.02 -19.34 -28.86
CA MET A 52 -33.93 -18.03 -28.21
C MET A 52 -32.83 -17.99 -27.16
N GLU A 53 -32.68 -19.04 -26.35
CA GLU A 53 -31.60 -19.19 -25.37
C GLU A 53 -30.23 -19.21 -26.06
N LEU A 54 -30.09 -19.96 -27.15
CA LEU A 54 -28.86 -19.99 -27.94
C LEU A 54 -28.51 -18.62 -28.53
N GLN A 55 -29.49 -17.91 -29.09
CA GLN A 55 -29.28 -16.54 -29.60
C GLN A 55 -28.83 -15.59 -28.49
N THR A 56 -29.46 -15.67 -27.31
CA THR A 56 -29.10 -14.87 -26.15
C THR A 56 -27.68 -15.19 -25.67
N LEU A 57 -27.30 -16.47 -25.60
CA LEU A 57 -25.93 -16.88 -25.22
C LEU A 57 -24.89 -16.37 -26.21
N ILE A 58 -25.20 -16.46 -27.51
CA ILE A 58 -24.35 -15.96 -28.58
C ILE A 58 -24.15 -14.45 -28.39
N GLU A 59 -25.23 -13.69 -28.26
CA GLU A 59 -25.19 -12.23 -28.09
C GLU A 59 -24.39 -11.82 -26.84
N VAL A 60 -24.67 -12.44 -25.70
CA VAL A 60 -23.95 -12.20 -24.44
C VAL A 60 -22.46 -12.52 -24.57
N HIS A 61 -22.10 -13.63 -25.24
CA HIS A 61 -20.70 -14.01 -25.42
C HIS A 61 -19.93 -13.01 -26.31
N PHE A 62 -20.55 -12.57 -27.41
CA PHE A 62 -19.93 -11.60 -28.31
C PHE A 62 -19.86 -10.19 -27.69
N GLU A 63 -20.90 -9.74 -27.00
CA GLU A 63 -20.86 -8.47 -26.29
C GLU A 63 -19.84 -8.47 -25.15
N GLY A 64 -19.75 -9.57 -24.39
CA GLY A 64 -18.76 -9.74 -23.34
C GLY A 64 -17.34 -9.64 -23.90
N ARG A 65 -17.01 -10.44 -24.92
CA ARG A 65 -15.70 -10.39 -25.56
C ARG A 65 -15.38 -9.02 -26.17
N LYS A 66 -16.36 -8.36 -26.79
CA LYS A 66 -16.16 -7.03 -27.37
C LYS A 66 -15.82 -5.99 -26.30
N LYS A 67 -16.55 -5.98 -25.17
CA LYS A 67 -16.27 -5.08 -24.04
C LYS A 67 -14.89 -5.35 -23.44
N GLU A 68 -14.54 -6.62 -23.23
CA GLU A 68 -13.21 -7.00 -22.73
C GLU A 68 -12.09 -6.58 -23.68
N GLU A 69 -12.26 -6.76 -25.01
CA GLU A 69 -11.30 -6.32 -26.01
C GLU A 69 -11.13 -4.79 -26.02
N GLU A 70 -12.23 -4.03 -25.93
CA GLU A 70 -12.21 -2.57 -25.82
C GLU A 70 -11.48 -2.09 -24.55
N GLU A 71 -11.72 -2.73 -23.40
CA GLU A 71 -11.03 -2.43 -22.14
C GLU A 71 -9.53 -2.72 -22.24
N ILE A 72 -9.15 -3.85 -22.84
CA ILE A 72 -7.74 -4.21 -23.06
C ILE A 72 -7.05 -3.19 -23.97
N ILE A 73 -7.71 -2.73 -25.04
CA ILE A 73 -7.17 -1.71 -25.94
C ILE A 73 -6.94 -0.40 -25.19
N HIS A 74 -7.93 0.06 -24.42
CA HIS A 74 -7.83 1.30 -23.64
C HIS A 74 -6.71 1.23 -22.58
N LEU A 75 -6.54 0.09 -21.91
CA LEU A 75 -5.44 -0.13 -20.97
C LEU A 75 -4.07 -0.13 -21.66
N LYS A 76 -3.95 -0.78 -22.82
CA LYS A 76 -2.72 -0.79 -23.63
C LYS A 76 -2.34 0.62 -24.09
N GLU A 77 -3.32 1.42 -24.53
CA GLU A 77 -3.10 2.82 -24.91
C GLU A 77 -2.57 3.64 -23.73
N ARG A 78 -3.21 3.53 -22.56
CA ARG A 78 -2.76 4.22 -21.33
C ARG A 78 -1.35 3.81 -20.89
N ILE A 79 -0.97 2.54 -21.03
CA ILE A 79 0.38 2.05 -20.74
C ILE A 79 1.38 2.59 -21.78
N SER A 80 1.01 2.62 -23.06
CA SER A 80 1.83 3.16 -24.15
C SER A 80 2.13 4.66 -23.97
N GLU A 81 1.14 5.44 -23.55
CA GLU A 81 1.30 6.87 -23.23
C GLU A 81 2.25 7.08 -22.03
N LEU A 82 2.16 6.25 -20.98
CA LEU A 82 3.11 6.30 -19.86
C LEU A 82 4.54 5.92 -20.29
N SER A 83 4.69 4.97 -21.21
CA SER A 83 5.98 4.51 -21.72
C SER A 83 6.67 5.54 -22.63
N SER A 84 5.90 6.18 -23.53
CA SER A 84 6.39 7.24 -24.43
C SER A 84 6.71 8.54 -23.67
N THR A 85 5.92 8.89 -22.66
CA THR A 85 6.23 10.02 -21.76
C THR A 85 7.41 9.71 -20.83
N GLY A 86 7.54 8.47 -20.35
CA GLY A 86 8.68 8.02 -19.52
C GLY A 86 10.03 8.08 -20.25
N SER A 87 10.09 7.62 -21.50
CA SER A 87 11.29 7.69 -22.35
C SER A 87 11.66 9.13 -22.72
N THR A 88 10.68 9.98 -23.04
CA THR A 88 10.88 11.41 -23.34
C THR A 88 11.35 12.21 -22.11
N VAL A 89 10.82 11.93 -20.92
CA VAL A 89 11.20 12.60 -19.67
C VAL A 89 12.61 12.19 -19.21
N ARG A 90 13.03 10.95 -19.47
CA ARG A 90 14.40 10.47 -19.18
C ARG A 90 15.43 11.11 -20.13
N GLY A 91 15.12 11.18 -21.43
CA GLY A 91 15.95 11.88 -22.42
C GLY A 91 16.07 13.39 -22.14
N LYS A 92 14.95 14.07 -21.82
CA LYS A 92 14.95 15.51 -21.49
C LYS A 92 15.65 15.84 -20.17
N ARG A 93 15.72 14.93 -19.19
CA ARG A 93 16.49 15.10 -17.94
C ARG A 93 17.99 14.94 -18.14
N SER A 94 18.44 14.04 -19.03
CA SER A 94 19.85 13.88 -19.39
C SER A 94 20.40 15.14 -20.07
N VAL A 95 19.72 15.62 -21.12
CA VAL A 95 20.16 16.83 -21.86
C VAL A 95 20.10 18.09 -20.98
N ARG A 96 19.14 18.20 -20.06
CA ARG A 96 19.03 19.33 -19.13
C ARG A 96 20.11 19.30 -18.03
N ASN A 97 20.55 18.12 -17.58
CA ASN A 97 21.63 18.01 -16.59
C ASN A 97 22.98 18.35 -17.21
N ASP A 98 23.26 17.93 -18.44
CA ASP A 98 24.53 18.22 -19.13
C ASP A 98 24.68 19.72 -19.50
N LEU A 99 23.57 20.42 -19.77
CA LEU A 99 23.56 21.87 -19.96
C LEU A 99 23.64 22.66 -18.63
N ARG A 100 23.24 22.06 -17.51
CA ARG A 100 23.31 22.69 -16.17
C ARG A 100 24.70 22.59 -15.56
N THR A 101 25.37 21.45 -15.72
CA THR A 101 26.74 21.24 -15.21
C THR A 101 27.75 22.16 -15.88
N ARG A 102 27.61 22.44 -17.18
CA ARG A 102 28.46 23.40 -17.92
C ARG A 102 28.22 24.87 -17.55
N LYS A 103 27.01 25.23 -17.07
CA LYS A 103 26.67 26.62 -16.69
C LYS A 103 26.91 26.90 -15.20
N GLU A 104 26.85 25.87 -14.36
CA GLU A 104 27.14 25.95 -12.92
C GLU A 104 28.65 26.07 -12.62
N GLU A 105 29.54 25.57 -13.48
CA GLU A 105 31.00 25.73 -13.33
C GLU A 105 31.49 27.18 -13.53
N GLU A 106 30.87 27.96 -14.44
CA GLU A 106 31.23 29.38 -14.63
C GLU A 106 30.63 30.29 -13.54
N GLU A 107 29.45 29.97 -13.03
CA GLU A 107 28.77 30.79 -12.01
C GLU A 107 29.33 30.58 -10.59
N ALA A 108 29.85 29.39 -10.29
CA ALA A 108 30.50 29.08 -9.02
C ALA A 108 31.81 29.85 -8.81
N LYS A 109 32.58 30.09 -9.88
CA LYS A 109 33.84 30.86 -9.80
C LYS A 109 33.59 32.33 -9.50
N ARG A 110 32.53 32.92 -10.07
CA ARG A 110 32.16 34.33 -9.84
C ARG A 110 31.55 34.56 -8.45
N ARG A 111 30.84 33.58 -7.89
CA ARG A 111 30.26 33.65 -6.53
C ARG A 111 31.32 33.55 -5.43
N ALA A 112 32.39 32.79 -5.64
CA ALA A 112 33.48 32.67 -4.67
C ALA A 112 34.25 34.00 -4.47
N ASP A 113 34.43 34.77 -5.55
CA ASP A 113 35.14 36.07 -5.49
C ASP A 113 34.30 37.18 -4.83
N ASP A 114 32.98 37.16 -5.01
CA ASP A 114 32.06 38.12 -4.37
C ASP A 114 31.84 37.84 -2.87
N ASP A 115 31.84 36.56 -2.47
CA ASP A 115 31.63 36.16 -1.07
C ASP A 115 32.87 36.45 -0.19
N ALA A 116 34.07 36.35 -0.77
CA ALA A 116 35.31 36.71 -0.10
C ALA A 116 35.41 38.22 0.22
N LYS A 117 34.81 39.07 -0.62
CA LYS A 117 34.73 40.53 -0.39
C LYS A 117 33.67 40.88 0.67
N LYS A 118 32.51 40.22 0.66
CA LYS A 118 31.43 40.43 1.66
C LYS A 118 31.78 39.90 3.04
N LYS A 119 32.55 38.80 3.13
CA LYS A 119 32.99 38.22 4.41
C LYS A 119 34.01 39.10 5.15
N LYS A 120 34.79 39.93 4.43
CA LYS A 120 35.69 40.91 5.07
C LYS A 120 34.96 42.12 5.67
N THR A 121 33.75 42.41 5.20
CA THR A 121 32.94 43.56 5.66
C THR A 121 31.95 43.24 6.78
N LEU A 122 31.68 41.97 7.09
CA LEU A 122 30.60 41.56 8.02
C LEU A 122 31.08 40.81 9.28
N THR A 123 32.35 40.94 9.68
CA THR A 123 32.89 40.30 10.90
C THR A 123 32.72 41.12 12.19
N SER A 124 31.91 42.18 12.19
CA SER A 124 31.56 42.90 13.41
C SER A 124 30.06 42.95 13.58
N LEU A 125 29.52 42.00 14.36
CA LEU A 125 28.38 42.17 15.29
C LEU A 125 27.92 40.80 15.80
N HIS A 126 28.19 40.58 17.08
CA HIS A 126 27.73 39.46 17.90
C HIS A 126 26.19 39.48 18.05
N PHE A 127 25.45 38.96 17.06
CA PHE A 127 24.00 38.70 17.19
C PHE A 127 23.59 37.30 16.65
N GLY A 128 24.56 36.37 16.56
CA GLY A 128 24.48 35.16 15.72
C GLY A 128 23.52 34.05 16.15
N GLY A 129 22.96 34.05 17.37
CA GLY A 129 22.17 32.91 17.85
C GLY A 129 20.76 32.80 17.25
N TYR A 130 20.11 33.95 16.98
CA TYR A 130 18.71 33.99 16.51
C TYR A 130 18.61 34.00 14.99
N MET A 131 19.50 34.76 14.33
CA MET A 131 19.53 34.86 12.87
C MET A 131 19.92 33.56 12.18
N GLN A 132 20.78 32.74 12.79
CA GLN A 132 21.20 31.44 12.24
C GLN A 132 20.03 30.44 12.13
N LYS A 133 19.09 30.46 13.10
CA LYS A 133 17.88 29.62 13.06
C LYS A 133 16.88 30.07 11.98
N LEU A 134 16.88 31.34 11.61
CA LEU A 134 16.04 31.90 10.55
C LEU A 134 16.63 31.63 9.16
N THR A 135 17.95 31.72 9.00
CA THR A 135 18.62 31.35 7.75
C THR A 135 18.56 29.84 7.49
N GLU A 136 18.67 29.02 8.52
CA GLU A 136 18.58 27.56 8.42
C GLU A 136 17.16 27.05 8.11
N LYS A 137 16.12 27.86 8.38
CA LYS A 137 14.74 27.63 7.93
C LYS A 137 14.50 28.03 6.46
N ARG A 138 15.30 28.94 5.89
CA ARG A 138 15.25 29.34 4.48
C ARG A 138 16.10 28.46 3.57
N SER A 139 17.16 27.83 4.10
CA SER A 139 17.83 26.70 3.45
C SER A 139 16.89 25.49 3.53
N GLY A 140 16.63 24.82 2.40
CA GLY A 140 15.61 23.77 2.25
C GLY A 140 15.49 22.85 3.47
N LYS A 141 14.24 22.57 3.87
CA LYS A 141 13.87 21.74 5.02
C LYS A 141 14.81 20.54 5.12
N ARG A 142 15.73 20.55 6.09
CA ARG A 142 16.58 19.39 6.37
C ARG A 142 15.67 18.19 6.55
N GLN A 143 15.88 17.17 5.72
CA GLN A 143 15.07 15.96 5.75
C GLN A 143 15.08 15.39 7.17
N THR A 144 13.90 15.20 7.74
CA THR A 144 13.79 14.71 9.11
C THR A 144 14.29 13.27 9.20
N GLU A 145 14.81 12.85 10.35
CA GLU A 145 15.20 11.44 10.57
C GLU A 145 14.04 10.47 10.30
N ARG A 146 12.80 10.91 10.54
CA ARG A 146 11.57 10.17 10.20
C ARG A 146 11.42 9.97 8.69
N GLU A 147 11.64 11.02 7.90
CA GLU A 147 11.58 10.95 6.43
C GLU A 147 12.73 10.12 5.87
N LYS A 148 13.94 10.22 6.43
CA LYS A 148 15.08 9.38 6.04
C LYS A 148 14.80 7.91 6.31
N LYS A 149 14.32 7.57 7.52
CA LYS A 149 13.92 6.21 7.87
C LYS A 149 12.84 5.68 6.93
N LYS A 150 11.82 6.49 6.64
CA LYS A 150 10.75 6.10 5.72
C LYS A 150 11.29 5.83 4.31
N LYS A 151 12.17 6.68 3.80
CA LYS A 151 12.83 6.52 2.51
C LYS A 151 13.68 5.25 2.46
N ILE A 152 14.53 5.02 3.46
CA ILE A 152 15.39 3.82 3.51
C ILE A 152 14.53 2.54 3.54
N LEU A 153 13.45 2.53 4.33
CA LEU A 153 12.55 1.37 4.40
C LEU A 153 11.77 1.16 3.10
N SER A 154 11.33 2.23 2.43
CA SER A 154 10.70 2.08 1.11
C SER A 154 11.69 1.57 0.06
N ASP A 155 12.94 2.05 0.08
CA ASP A 155 13.99 1.64 -0.86
C ASP A 155 14.36 0.15 -0.68
N ARG A 156 14.31 -0.36 0.57
CA ARG A 156 14.54 -1.79 0.87
C ARG A 156 13.36 -2.69 0.54
N ARG A 157 12.14 -2.14 0.47
CA ARG A 157 10.92 -2.94 0.25
C ARG A 157 10.78 -3.28 -1.22
N LYS A 158 11.08 -4.54 -1.57
CA LYS A 158 10.82 -5.07 -2.91
C LYS A 158 9.31 -5.29 -3.09
N PRO A 159 8.68 -4.79 -4.17
CA PRO A 159 7.30 -5.12 -4.47
C PRO A 159 7.18 -6.63 -4.75
N LEU A 160 6.09 -7.22 -4.28
CA LEU A 160 5.82 -8.64 -4.44
C LEU A 160 4.74 -8.80 -5.52
N ASP A 161 5.08 -9.46 -6.62
CA ASP A 161 4.16 -9.84 -7.68
C ASP A 161 3.95 -11.37 -7.64
N ILE A 162 2.72 -11.80 -7.37
CA ILE A 162 2.36 -13.21 -7.17
C ILE A 162 1.19 -13.67 -8.05
N GLU A 163 0.54 -12.76 -8.78
CA GLU A 163 -0.71 -13.06 -9.50
C GLU A 163 -0.50 -14.00 -10.68
N HIS A 164 0.71 -14.02 -11.24
CA HIS A 164 1.04 -14.75 -12.47
C HIS A 164 2.05 -15.89 -12.25
N LEU A 165 2.23 -16.36 -11.01
CA LEU A 165 3.21 -17.39 -10.66
C LEU A 165 2.58 -18.79 -10.61
N ASN A 166 3.32 -19.78 -11.14
CA ASN A 166 2.98 -21.21 -11.01
C ASN A 166 3.34 -21.73 -9.60
N GLU A 167 2.76 -22.86 -9.19
CA GLU A 167 2.91 -23.46 -7.84
C GLU A 167 4.38 -23.67 -7.44
N GLU A 168 5.21 -24.19 -8.35
CA GLU A 168 6.63 -24.42 -8.10
C GLU A 168 7.38 -23.11 -7.82
N ARG A 169 7.10 -22.06 -8.61
CA ARG A 169 7.69 -20.72 -8.41
C ARG A 169 7.18 -20.04 -7.15
N LEU A 170 5.93 -20.30 -6.75
CA LEU A 170 5.39 -19.81 -5.47
C LEU A 170 6.12 -20.44 -4.28
N LYS A 171 6.44 -21.74 -4.35
CA LYS A 171 7.23 -22.43 -3.31
C LYS A 171 8.65 -21.86 -3.22
N GLU A 172 9.30 -21.59 -4.36
CA GLU A 172 10.61 -20.93 -4.39
C GLU A 172 10.55 -19.52 -3.79
N LYS A 173 9.55 -18.72 -4.17
CA LYS A 173 9.38 -17.36 -3.62
C LYS A 173 9.08 -17.36 -2.14
N ALA A 174 8.31 -18.33 -1.65
CA ALA A 174 8.07 -18.49 -0.21
C ALA A 174 9.38 -18.80 0.55
N LYS A 175 10.23 -19.66 -0.01
CA LYS A 175 11.56 -19.94 0.56
C LYS A 175 12.45 -18.70 0.57
N GLU A 176 12.54 -17.97 -0.54
CA GLU A 176 13.34 -16.74 -0.63
C GLU A 176 12.89 -15.70 0.41
N LEU A 177 11.58 -15.49 0.56
CA LEU A 177 11.05 -14.56 1.57
C LEU A 177 11.31 -15.02 3.00
N TRP A 178 11.27 -16.34 3.25
CA TRP A 178 11.58 -16.91 4.55
C TRP A 178 13.07 -16.75 4.90
N GLU A 179 13.97 -17.04 3.96
CA GLU A 179 15.42 -16.83 4.12
C GLU A 179 15.73 -15.35 4.37
N TRP A 180 15.10 -14.44 3.62
CA TRP A 180 15.25 -13.00 3.81
C TRP A 180 14.76 -12.53 5.19
N MET A 181 13.65 -13.08 5.68
CA MET A 181 13.16 -12.79 7.03
C MET A 181 14.17 -13.27 8.08
N LEU A 182 14.73 -14.47 7.91
CA LEU A 182 15.72 -15.04 8.83
C LEU A 182 17.00 -14.20 8.89
N GLU A 183 17.50 -13.73 7.74
CA GLU A 183 18.67 -12.84 7.66
C GLU A 183 18.43 -11.53 8.43
N LEU A 184 17.27 -10.89 8.22
CA LEU A 184 16.90 -9.68 8.95
C LEU A 184 16.76 -9.91 10.46
N GLU A 185 16.31 -11.09 10.89
CA GLU A 185 16.25 -11.44 12.31
C GLU A 185 17.63 -11.64 12.93
N ALA A 186 18.55 -12.27 12.20
CA ALA A 186 19.93 -12.43 12.63
C ALA A 186 20.63 -11.07 12.79
N GLU A 187 20.52 -10.19 11.79
CA GLU A 187 21.07 -8.83 11.87
C GLU A 187 20.49 -8.04 13.05
N LYS A 188 19.16 -8.14 13.26
CA LYS A 188 18.49 -7.50 14.39
C LYS A 188 19.06 -8.01 15.72
N PHE A 189 19.30 -9.31 15.86
CA PHE A 189 19.86 -9.90 17.06
C PHE A 189 21.27 -9.37 17.35
N ASP A 190 22.15 -9.37 16.35
CA ASP A 190 23.51 -8.87 16.48
C ASP A 190 23.54 -7.38 16.89
N LEU A 191 22.68 -6.56 16.27
CA LEU A 191 22.54 -5.14 16.61
C LEU A 191 22.01 -4.95 18.03
N GLN A 192 21.06 -5.77 18.49
CA GLN A 192 20.56 -5.73 19.88
C GLN A 192 21.65 -6.10 20.88
N TYR A 193 22.46 -7.11 20.57
CA TYR A 193 23.59 -7.51 21.40
C TYR A 193 24.66 -6.40 21.47
N GLN A 194 25.06 -5.84 20.32
CA GLN A 194 25.97 -4.71 20.21
C GLN A 194 25.47 -3.50 21.01
N PHE A 195 24.19 -3.13 20.85
CA PHE A 195 23.56 -2.03 21.58
C PHE A 195 23.60 -2.24 23.10
N SER A 196 23.34 -3.47 23.55
CA SER A 196 23.40 -3.82 24.98
C SER A 196 24.81 -3.67 25.54
N ARG A 197 25.84 -4.10 24.79
CA ARG A 197 27.25 -3.91 25.15
C ARG A 197 27.64 -2.43 25.20
N GLN A 198 27.29 -1.65 24.18
CA GLN A 198 27.55 -0.21 24.12
C GLN A 198 26.91 0.53 25.28
N LYS A 199 25.68 0.15 25.66
CA LYS A 199 25.00 0.73 26.83
C LYS A 199 25.81 0.53 28.11
N TYR A 200 26.38 -0.66 28.31
CA TYR A 200 27.25 -0.94 29.44
C TYR A 200 28.56 -0.14 29.38
N GLU A 201 29.23 -0.12 28.22
CA GLU A 201 30.49 0.62 28.01
C GLU A 201 30.33 2.12 28.28
N VAL A 202 29.26 2.74 27.76
CA VAL A 202 28.92 4.15 28.00
C VAL A 202 28.61 4.39 29.48
N GLY A 203 27.86 3.48 30.12
CA GLY A 203 27.60 3.52 31.56
C GLY A 203 28.90 3.49 32.38
N ALA A 204 29.78 2.53 32.11
CA ALA A 204 31.07 2.40 32.79
C ALA A 204 31.96 3.63 32.56
N PHE A 205 32.03 4.14 31.33
CA PHE A 205 32.77 5.35 31.00
C PHE A 205 32.24 6.58 31.74
N SER A 206 30.91 6.73 31.83
CA SER A 206 30.28 7.82 32.58
C SER A 206 30.67 7.80 34.06
N VAL A 207 30.66 6.61 34.69
CA VAL A 207 31.05 6.42 36.10
C VAL A 207 32.54 6.72 36.30
N LEU A 208 33.41 6.24 35.40
CA LEU A 208 34.85 6.53 35.44
C LEU A 208 35.16 8.01 35.25
N ARG A 209 34.38 8.73 34.44
CA ARG A 209 34.53 10.18 34.28
C ARG A 209 34.13 10.92 35.57
N THR A 210 33.02 10.54 36.20
CA THR A 210 32.58 11.11 37.48
C THR A 210 33.58 10.86 38.59
N LYS A 211 34.11 9.64 38.72
CA LYS A 211 35.15 9.32 39.72
C LYS A 211 36.48 10.06 39.49
N ARG A 212 36.83 10.40 38.24
CA ARG A 212 37.99 11.24 37.92
C ARG A 212 37.74 12.73 38.20
N GLY A 213 36.51 13.21 38.07
CA GLY A 213 36.11 14.57 38.44
C GLY A 213 36.00 14.81 39.96
N LEU A 214 35.75 13.76 40.74
CA LEU A 214 35.69 13.76 42.21
C LEU A 214 37.07 13.59 42.88
N ARG A 215 38.14 13.32 42.12
CA ARG A 215 39.52 13.38 42.62
C ARG A 215 40.08 14.78 42.34
N LYS A 216 39.61 15.77 43.10
CA LYS A 216 40.25 17.08 43.26
C LYS A 216 40.12 17.50 44.71
#